data_AF-W1Y211-F1
#
_entry.id   AF-W1Y211-F1
#
_cell.length_a   1.000
_cell.length_b   1.000
_cell.length_c   1.000
_cell.angle_alpha   90.00
_cell.angle_beta   90.00
_cell.angle_gamma   90.00
#
_symmetry.space_group_name_H-M   'P 1'
#
loop_
_entity.id
_entity.type
_entity.pdbx_description
1 polymer ?
#
loop_
_entity_poly.entity_id
_entity_poly.type
_entity_poly.pdbx_seq_one_letter_code
_entity_poly.pdbx_strand_id
1 'polypeptide(L)'
;NQDLLTVAITYAKKDIAKYLLEHGMEYKEKSTELSDAIGYAALSGGLDTLKMIYKYTDLSDSDIYTIISYGMQCSNDEYIEGIEYLVSKMSDINTYIDNPNETILCLAVYNNLEKTSKMLIEHGAEVNLHIIYNAENVGNSELMKVLLNNFDIKSVSEEERQKLLYKMIESGDYEIAKYLIDKGVSIGKDSKEYLEDCPVTKMKSLLEK
;
A
#
# COMPACT_ATOMS: atom_id res chain seq x y z
N ASN A 1 16.32 8.32 26.11
CA ASN A 1 15.34 8.77 27.12
C ASN A 1 14.06 9.07 26.39
N GLN A 2 13.15 8.09 26.28
CA GLN A 2 11.80 8.34 25.80
C GLN A 2 11.10 9.27 26.80
N ASP A 3 10.39 10.28 26.30
CA ASP A 3 9.57 11.12 27.16
C ASP A 3 8.30 10.37 27.62
N LEU A 4 7.71 10.82 28.73
CA LEU A 4 6.54 10.16 29.34
C LEU A 4 5.34 10.07 28.38
N LEU A 5 5.22 11.02 27.46
CA LEU A 5 4.14 11.06 26.47
C LEU A 5 4.31 9.91 25.47
N THR A 6 5.51 9.72 24.94
CA THR A 6 5.85 8.62 24.02
C THR A 6 5.49 7.27 24.65
N VAL A 7 5.90 7.03 25.89
CA VAL A 7 5.58 5.78 26.61
C VAL A 7 4.07 5.61 26.80
N ALA A 8 3.35 6.66 27.19
CA ALA A 8 1.90 6.59 27.37
C ALA A 8 1.17 6.26 26.07
N ILE A 9 1.64 6.80 24.94
CA ILE A 9 1.10 6.53 23.61
C ILE A 9 1.39 5.09 23.18
N THR A 10 2.65 4.65 23.26
CA THR A 10 3.07 3.28 22.87
C THR A 10 2.24 2.20 23.56
N TYR A 11 1.90 2.40 24.84
CA TYR A 11 1.10 1.44 25.63
C TYR A 11 -0.40 1.75 25.66
N ALA A 12 -0.87 2.59 24.73
CA ALA A 12 -2.27 2.99 24.58
C ALA A 12 -2.94 3.48 25.89
N LYS A 13 -2.18 4.17 26.75
CA LYS A 13 -2.66 4.75 28.02
C LYS A 13 -3.33 6.09 27.78
N LYS A 14 -4.51 6.07 27.13
CA LYS A 14 -5.30 7.24 26.73
C LYS A 14 -5.37 8.33 27.81
N ASP A 15 -5.77 7.99 29.03
CA ASP A 15 -5.96 8.99 30.09
C ASP A 15 -4.66 9.66 30.53
N ILE A 16 -3.55 8.90 30.54
CA ILE A 16 -2.21 9.43 30.85
C ILE A 16 -1.75 10.33 29.72
N ALA A 17 -1.83 9.86 28.47
CA ALA A 17 -1.47 10.66 27.30
C ALA A 17 -2.27 11.97 27.24
N LYS A 18 -3.58 11.91 27.50
CA LYS A 18 -4.47 13.07 27.59
C LYS A 18 -3.98 14.06 28.65
N TYR A 19 -3.77 13.58 29.87
CA TYR A 19 -3.32 14.41 30.98
C TYR A 19 -2.01 15.12 30.64
N LEU A 20 -1.04 14.41 30.05
CA LEU A 20 0.26 14.96 29.69
C LEU A 20 0.14 16.07 28.62
N LEU A 21 -0.69 15.85 27.59
CA LEU A 21 -0.96 16.85 26.53
C LEU A 21 -1.67 18.10 27.09
N GLU A 22 -2.66 17.93 27.96
CA GLU A 22 -3.38 19.04 28.61
C GLU A 22 -2.48 19.89 29.54
N HIS A 23 -1.38 19.32 30.02
CA HIS A 23 -0.41 19.99 30.89
C HIS A 23 0.84 20.48 30.16
N GLY A 24 0.75 20.66 28.83
CA GLY A 24 1.77 21.35 28.05
C GLY A 24 2.96 20.48 27.63
N MET A 25 2.86 19.15 27.70
CA MET A 25 3.79 18.31 26.94
C MET A 25 3.49 18.46 25.45
N GLU A 26 4.38 19.14 24.73
CA GLU A 26 4.23 19.39 23.31
C GLU A 26 4.54 18.14 22.47
N TYR A 27 3.84 18.04 21.34
CA TYR A 27 4.20 17.17 20.23
C TYR A 27 5.52 17.66 19.64
N LYS A 28 6.62 16.92 19.82
CA LYS A 28 7.88 17.25 19.16
C LYS A 28 7.85 16.74 17.73
N GLU A 29 7.57 17.67 16.82
CA GLU A 29 7.34 17.57 15.37
C GLU A 29 8.33 16.70 14.54
N LYS A 30 9.41 16.16 15.12
CA LYS A 30 10.46 15.40 14.40
C LYS A 30 11.02 14.19 15.16
N SER A 31 10.26 13.65 16.11
CA SER A 31 10.67 12.46 16.86
C SER A 31 10.27 11.18 16.11
N THR A 32 11.24 10.43 15.58
CA THR A 32 10.99 9.09 15.03
C THR A 32 10.37 8.16 16.08
N GLU A 33 10.82 8.27 17.34
CA GLU A 33 10.28 7.49 18.47
C GLU A 33 8.78 7.76 18.72
N LEU A 34 8.31 8.97 18.42
CA LEU A 34 6.91 9.34 18.59
C LEU A 34 6.04 8.87 17.42
N SER A 35 6.54 8.97 16.18
CA SER A 35 5.87 8.36 15.03
C SER A 35 5.73 6.85 15.20
N ASP A 36 6.76 6.19 15.72
CA ASP A 36 6.72 4.77 16.09
C ASP A 36 5.63 4.53 17.14
N ALA A 37 5.60 5.31 18.22
CA ALA A 37 4.62 5.18 19.29
C ALA A 37 3.18 5.32 18.77
N ILE A 38 2.91 6.30 17.90
CA ILE A 38 1.58 6.51 17.32
C ILE A 38 1.23 5.37 16.36
N GLY A 39 2.19 4.90 15.57
CA GLY A 39 2.03 3.72 14.71
C GLY A 39 1.65 2.49 15.53
N TYR A 40 2.37 2.22 16.62
CA TYR A 40 2.02 1.15 17.56
C TYR A 40 0.64 1.33 18.20
N ALA A 41 0.26 2.55 18.60
CA ALA A 41 -1.07 2.82 19.16
C ALA A 41 -2.18 2.57 18.14
N ALA A 42 -1.98 2.98 16.88
CA ALA A 42 -2.90 2.73 15.79
C ALA A 42 -3.05 1.23 15.51
N LEU A 43 -1.96 0.47 15.64
CA LEU A 43 -1.89 -0.96 15.34
C LEU A 43 -1.93 -1.89 16.54
N SER A 44 -2.40 -1.43 17.69
CA SER A 44 -2.68 -2.28 18.86
C SER A 44 -4.15 -2.22 19.27
N GLY A 45 -5.02 -1.73 18.37
CA GLY A 45 -6.44 -1.48 18.66
C GLY A 45 -6.68 -0.23 19.51
N GLY A 46 -5.66 0.61 19.71
CA GLY A 46 -5.73 1.87 20.45
C GLY A 46 -6.42 3.01 19.68
N LEU A 47 -7.45 2.73 18.88
CA LEU A 47 -8.14 3.73 18.03
C LEU A 47 -8.60 4.96 18.81
N ASP A 48 -9.04 4.76 20.05
CA ASP A 48 -9.45 5.82 20.95
C ASP A 48 -8.30 6.72 21.41
N THR A 49 -7.12 6.14 21.60
CA THR A 49 -5.87 6.85 21.90
C THR A 49 -5.40 7.59 20.64
N LEU A 50 -5.46 6.97 19.48
CA LEU A 50 -5.13 7.57 18.18
C LEU A 50 -6.00 8.80 17.88
N LYS A 51 -7.33 8.66 17.98
CA LYS A 51 -8.30 9.76 17.83
C LYS A 51 -8.07 10.88 18.82
N MET A 52 -7.63 10.56 20.04
CA MET A 52 -7.28 11.56 21.03
C MET A 52 -6.01 12.30 20.63
N ILE A 53 -4.93 11.60 20.29
CA ILE A 53 -3.66 12.22 19.86
C ILE A 53 -3.91 13.17 18.69
N TYR A 54 -4.63 12.73 17.67
CA TYR A 54 -4.94 13.55 16.49
C TYR A 54 -5.64 14.87 16.84
N LYS A 55 -6.41 14.95 17.93
CA LYS A 55 -7.03 16.22 18.37
C LYS A 55 -6.05 17.23 18.95
N TYR A 56 -4.89 16.78 19.41
CA TYR A 56 -3.85 17.61 20.03
C TYR A 56 -2.63 17.79 19.13
N THR A 57 -2.64 17.24 17.91
CA THR A 57 -1.52 17.26 16.97
C THR A 57 -1.99 17.73 15.59
N ASP A 58 -1.24 18.65 14.98
CA ASP A 58 -1.44 19.05 13.58
C ASP A 58 -0.52 18.20 12.70
N LEU A 59 -0.98 16.99 12.36
CA LEU A 59 -0.18 16.05 11.56
C LEU A 59 -0.32 16.39 10.07
N SER A 60 0.82 16.55 9.40
CA SER A 60 0.87 16.63 7.94
C SER A 60 0.63 15.26 7.30
N ASP A 61 0.33 15.24 6.01
CA ASP A 61 0.22 13.98 5.26
C ASP A 61 1.50 13.15 5.31
N SER A 62 2.68 13.80 5.34
CA SER A 62 3.96 13.11 5.52
C SER A 62 4.13 12.49 6.90
N ASP A 63 3.59 13.12 7.95
CA ASP A 63 3.59 12.53 9.30
C ASP A 63 2.67 11.31 9.34
N ILE A 64 1.47 11.42 8.75
CA ILE A 64 0.50 10.33 8.67
C ILE A 64 1.08 9.15 7.87
N TYR A 65 1.69 9.41 6.71
CA TYR A 65 2.41 8.40 5.92
C TYR A 65 3.45 7.69 6.79
N THR A 66 4.27 8.46 7.51
CA THR A 66 5.33 7.91 8.37
C THR A 66 4.75 6.99 9.44
N ILE A 67 3.70 7.43 10.14
CA ILE A 67 3.00 6.65 11.16
C ILE A 67 2.44 5.33 10.59
N ILE A 68 1.78 5.40 9.43
CA ILE A 68 1.20 4.22 8.77
C ILE A 68 2.29 3.26 8.30
N SER A 69 3.35 3.78 7.66
CA SER A 69 4.44 2.96 7.09
C SER A 69 5.20 2.16 8.15
N TYR A 70 5.50 2.76 9.31
CA TYR A 70 6.08 2.02 10.43
C TYR A 70 5.14 0.96 10.95
N GLY A 71 3.86 1.29 11.02
CA GLY A 71 2.86 0.34 11.42
C GLY A 71 2.81 -0.89 10.50
N MET A 72 2.72 -0.68 9.19
CA MET A 72 2.55 -1.75 8.21
C MET A 72 3.65 -2.81 8.25
N GLN A 73 4.89 -2.45 8.63
CA GLN A 73 6.01 -3.39 8.77
C GLN A 73 5.76 -4.51 9.79
N CYS A 74 4.87 -4.28 10.77
CA CYS A 74 4.51 -5.25 11.81
C CYS A 74 3.02 -5.65 11.76
N SER A 75 2.27 -5.15 10.76
CA SER A 75 0.81 -5.30 10.73
C SER A 75 0.38 -6.60 10.07
N ASN A 76 -0.75 -7.11 10.52
CA ASN A 76 -1.69 -7.92 9.74
C ASN A 76 -2.92 -7.03 9.41
N ASP A 77 -3.87 -7.52 8.61
CA ASP A 77 -5.11 -6.79 8.27
C ASP A 77 -6.06 -6.56 9.49
N GLU A 78 -5.65 -6.88 10.72
CA GLU A 78 -6.45 -6.74 11.95
C GLU A 78 -6.68 -5.28 12.36
N TYR A 79 -5.72 -4.40 12.05
CA TYR A 79 -5.73 -3.00 12.49
C TYR A 79 -6.13 -2.01 11.38
N ILE A 80 -6.86 -2.51 10.39
CA ILE A 80 -7.33 -1.72 9.25
C ILE A 80 -8.10 -0.46 9.68
N GLU A 81 -8.86 -0.52 10.78
CA GLU A 81 -9.65 0.62 11.29
C GLU A 81 -8.77 1.81 11.73
N GLY A 82 -7.59 1.53 12.28
CA GLY A 82 -6.63 2.58 12.67
C GLY A 82 -6.01 3.25 11.45
N ILE A 83 -5.65 2.44 10.45
CA ILE A 83 -5.12 2.91 9.17
C ILE A 83 -6.17 3.72 8.40
N GLU A 84 -7.41 3.21 8.30
CA GLU A 84 -8.53 3.87 7.64
C GLU A 84 -8.84 5.22 8.32
N TYR A 85 -8.82 5.28 9.66
CA TYR A 85 -8.98 6.54 10.36
C TYR A 85 -7.90 7.55 9.98
N LEU A 86 -6.63 7.15 9.95
CA LEU A 86 -5.52 8.03 9.56
C LEU A 86 -5.61 8.47 8.10
N VAL A 87 -5.92 7.55 7.18
CA VAL A 87 -6.14 7.85 5.77
C VAL A 87 -7.28 8.86 5.59
N SER A 88 -8.36 8.75 6.37
CA SER A 88 -9.47 9.73 6.36
C SER A 88 -9.07 11.15 6.80
N LYS A 89 -7.85 11.33 7.32
CA LYS A 89 -7.27 12.61 7.72
C LYS A 89 -6.27 13.17 6.73
N MET A 90 -5.85 12.38 5.75
CA MET A 90 -4.93 12.86 4.73
C MET A 90 -5.65 13.76 3.73
N SER A 91 -4.96 14.79 3.26
CA SER A 91 -5.43 15.61 2.15
C SER A 91 -5.13 14.95 0.80
N ASP A 92 -4.02 14.22 0.71
CA ASP A 92 -3.62 13.40 -0.43
C ASP A 92 -3.10 12.02 0.02
N ILE A 93 -3.89 10.98 -0.25
CA ILE A 93 -3.55 9.58 0.04
C ILE A 93 -2.33 9.07 -0.77
N ASN A 94 -2.01 9.73 -1.89
CA ASN A 94 -0.88 9.39 -2.74
C ASN A 94 0.42 10.08 -2.31
N THR A 95 0.41 10.74 -1.14
CA THR A 95 1.61 11.30 -0.52
C THR A 95 2.71 10.25 -0.40
N TYR A 96 3.93 10.69 -0.73
CA TYR A 96 5.18 9.95 -0.59
C TYR A 96 6.25 10.89 -0.01
N ILE A 97 7.34 10.34 0.52
CA ILE A 97 8.43 11.13 1.09
C ILE A 97 9.55 11.33 0.05
N ASP A 98 10.36 10.29 -0.19
CA ASP A 98 11.56 10.41 -1.01
C ASP A 98 11.37 9.89 -2.44
N ASN A 99 10.48 8.91 -2.61
CA ASN A 99 10.32 8.17 -3.84
C ASN A 99 8.83 8.05 -4.18
N PRO A 100 8.38 8.50 -5.37
CA PRO A 100 6.98 8.41 -5.77
C PRO A 100 6.47 6.97 -5.89
N ASN A 101 7.37 5.99 -5.90
CA ASN A 101 7.03 4.57 -5.86
C ASN A 101 6.81 4.03 -4.44
N GLU A 102 6.99 4.85 -3.41
CA GLU A 102 6.82 4.51 -1.99
C GLU A 102 5.58 5.21 -1.44
N THR A 103 4.41 4.88 -2.01
CA THR A 103 3.10 5.28 -1.46
C THR A 103 2.62 4.29 -0.41
N ILE A 104 1.60 4.67 0.38
CA ILE A 104 0.99 3.76 1.38
C ILE A 104 0.47 2.48 0.71
N LEU A 105 -0.12 2.59 -0.49
CA LEU A 105 -0.59 1.42 -1.24
C LEU A 105 0.57 0.50 -1.65
N CYS A 106 1.71 1.05 -2.05
CA CYS A 106 2.89 0.24 -2.37
C CYS A 106 3.34 -0.60 -1.18
N LEU A 107 3.41 0.02 0.02
CA LEU A 107 3.77 -0.67 1.25
C LEU A 107 2.76 -1.76 1.63
N ALA A 108 1.45 -1.48 1.51
CA ALA A 108 0.41 -2.46 1.79
C ALA A 108 0.51 -3.68 0.86
N VAL A 109 0.76 -3.44 -0.44
CA VAL A 109 0.92 -4.51 -1.43
C VAL A 109 2.19 -5.31 -1.19
N TYR A 110 3.32 -4.66 -0.92
CA TYR A 110 4.59 -5.32 -0.59
C TYR A 110 4.47 -6.26 0.62
N ASN A 111 3.71 -5.85 1.64
CA ASN A 111 3.44 -6.65 2.84
C ASN A 111 2.26 -7.62 2.69
N ASN A 112 1.69 -7.76 1.48
CA ASN A 112 0.53 -8.62 1.19
C ASN A 112 -0.69 -8.36 2.08
N LEU A 113 -0.95 -7.10 2.44
CA LEU A 113 -2.09 -6.67 3.24
C LEU A 113 -3.30 -6.45 2.33
N GLU A 114 -4.00 -7.53 1.99
CA GLU A 114 -5.05 -7.52 0.96
C GLU A 114 -6.24 -6.62 1.33
N LYS A 115 -6.76 -6.70 2.57
CA LYS A 115 -7.89 -5.85 2.98
C LYS A 115 -7.48 -4.39 3.04
N THR A 116 -6.29 -4.13 3.57
CA THR A 116 -5.75 -2.77 3.66
C THR A 116 -5.53 -2.18 2.27
N SER A 117 -4.98 -2.96 1.33
CA SER A 117 -4.80 -2.52 -0.07
C SER A 117 -6.13 -2.17 -0.75
N LYS A 118 -7.18 -3.00 -0.55
CA LYS A 118 -8.53 -2.72 -1.06
C LYS A 118 -9.10 -1.43 -0.47
N MET A 119 -9.01 -1.26 0.85
CA MET A 119 -9.49 -0.04 1.53
C MET A 119 -8.78 1.21 1.01
N LEU A 120 -7.46 1.17 0.80
CA LEU A 120 -6.70 2.30 0.25
C LEU A 120 -7.17 2.67 -1.16
N ILE A 121 -7.40 1.67 -2.02
CA ILE A 121 -7.93 1.89 -3.37
C ILE A 121 -9.34 2.50 -3.32
N GLU A 122 -10.20 2.03 -2.42
CA GLU A 122 -11.54 2.59 -2.20
C GLU A 122 -11.49 4.07 -1.75
N HIS A 123 -10.42 4.47 -1.05
CA HIS A 123 -10.15 5.85 -0.64
C HIS A 123 -9.37 6.66 -1.69
N GLY A 124 -9.16 6.13 -2.89
CA GLY A 124 -8.57 6.85 -4.02
C GLY A 124 -7.06 6.71 -4.18
N ALA A 125 -6.44 5.72 -3.53
CA ALA A 125 -5.03 5.42 -3.79
C ALA A 125 -4.81 4.96 -5.24
N GLU A 126 -3.84 5.56 -5.91
CA GLU A 126 -3.54 5.30 -7.31
C GLU A 126 -2.67 4.05 -7.46
N VAL A 127 -3.08 3.16 -8.36
CA VAL A 127 -2.28 2.01 -8.75
C VAL A 127 -1.32 2.43 -9.87
N ASN A 128 -0.03 2.11 -9.73
CA ASN A 128 0.97 2.33 -10.77
C ASN A 128 1.71 1.02 -11.11
N LEU A 129 2.56 1.03 -12.15
CA LEU A 129 3.29 -0.16 -12.59
C LEU A 129 4.20 -0.74 -11.51
N HIS A 130 4.82 0.10 -10.67
CA HIS A 130 5.68 -0.39 -9.60
C HIS A 130 4.89 -1.25 -8.60
N ILE A 131 3.69 -0.81 -8.23
CA ILE A 131 2.78 -1.56 -7.36
C ILE A 131 2.38 -2.89 -8.02
N ILE A 132 2.10 -2.89 -9.33
CA ILE A 132 1.79 -4.13 -10.07
C ILE A 132 2.98 -5.11 -10.03
N TYR A 133 4.20 -4.65 -10.29
CA TYR A 133 5.38 -5.52 -10.22
C TYR A 133 5.65 -6.03 -8.80
N ASN A 134 5.40 -5.23 -7.77
CA ASN A 134 5.49 -5.71 -6.38
C ASN A 134 4.45 -6.80 -6.09
N ALA A 135 3.21 -6.63 -6.55
CA ALA A 135 2.16 -7.63 -6.40
C ALA A 135 2.49 -8.96 -7.10
N GLU A 136 3.18 -8.92 -8.24
CA GLU A 136 3.63 -10.13 -8.94
C GLU A 136 4.67 -10.89 -8.11
N ASN A 137 5.67 -10.19 -7.56
CA ASN A 137 6.68 -10.81 -6.68
C ASN A 137 6.06 -11.40 -5.40
N VAL A 138 4.97 -10.83 -4.90
CA VAL A 138 4.22 -11.33 -3.75
C VAL A 138 3.42 -12.60 -4.11
N GLY A 139 3.02 -12.76 -5.37
CA GLY A 139 2.31 -13.95 -5.86
C GLY A 139 0.85 -14.08 -5.41
N ASN A 140 0.24 -13.01 -4.88
CA ASN A 140 -1.18 -13.01 -4.51
C ASN A 140 -2.05 -12.66 -5.74
N SER A 141 -2.55 -13.69 -6.43
CA SER A 141 -3.35 -13.51 -7.65
C SER A 141 -4.65 -12.72 -7.45
N GLU A 142 -5.28 -12.79 -6.27
CA GLU A 142 -6.52 -12.05 -6.01
C GLU A 142 -6.23 -10.56 -5.81
N LEU A 143 -5.17 -10.23 -5.05
CA LEU A 143 -4.69 -8.84 -4.94
C LEU A 143 -4.26 -8.29 -6.30
N MET A 144 -3.54 -9.07 -7.11
CA MET A 144 -3.16 -8.69 -8.47
C MET A 144 -4.36 -8.30 -9.33
N LYS A 145 -5.45 -9.10 -9.31
CA LYS A 145 -6.68 -8.79 -10.06
C LYS A 145 -7.33 -7.50 -9.58
N VAL A 146 -7.34 -7.24 -8.27
CA VAL A 146 -7.87 -5.98 -7.70
C VAL A 146 -7.07 -4.79 -8.21
N LEU A 147 -5.74 -4.88 -8.15
CA LEU A 147 -4.86 -3.81 -8.62
C LEU A 147 -5.03 -3.56 -10.12
N LEU A 148 -5.03 -4.61 -10.95
CA LEU A 148 -5.21 -4.47 -12.40
C LEU A 148 -6.62 -3.99 -12.81
N ASN A 149 -7.64 -4.18 -11.96
CA ASN A 149 -8.96 -3.57 -12.18
C ASN A 149 -8.96 -2.06 -11.96
N ASN A 150 -8.07 -1.57 -11.08
CA ASN A 150 -7.96 -0.16 -10.71
C ASN A 150 -6.74 0.54 -11.33
N PHE A 151 -5.96 -0.18 -12.13
CA PHE A 151 -4.83 0.36 -12.88
C PHE A 151 -5.30 0.88 -14.23
N ASP A 152 -5.09 2.17 -14.50
CA ASP A 152 -5.28 2.72 -15.84
C ASP A 152 -4.14 2.28 -16.78
N ILE A 153 -4.32 1.11 -17.38
CA ILE A 153 -3.37 0.52 -18.34
C ILE A 153 -3.08 1.44 -19.54
N LYS A 154 -3.97 2.40 -19.84
CA LYS A 154 -3.79 3.35 -20.96
C LYS A 154 -2.91 4.55 -20.61
N SER A 155 -2.72 4.82 -19.32
CA SER A 155 -1.88 5.92 -18.84
C SER A 155 -0.38 5.70 -19.11
N VAL A 156 0.03 4.44 -19.27
CA VAL A 156 1.42 4.05 -19.57
C VAL A 156 1.66 3.83 -21.07
N SER A 157 2.92 3.78 -21.48
CA SER A 157 3.27 3.56 -22.89
C SER A 157 2.90 2.16 -23.37
N GLU A 158 2.72 1.99 -24.69
CA GLU A 158 2.48 0.65 -25.28
C GLU A 158 3.65 -0.30 -24.97
N GLU A 159 4.88 0.20 -24.98
CA GLU A 159 6.07 -0.58 -24.63
C GLU A 159 5.99 -1.11 -23.19
N GLU A 160 5.58 -0.28 -22.22
CA GLU A 160 5.41 -0.71 -20.83
C GLU A 160 4.28 -1.71 -20.66
N ARG A 161 3.16 -1.53 -21.37
CA ARG A 161 2.06 -2.52 -21.39
C ARG A 161 2.55 -3.88 -21.91
N GLN A 162 3.29 -3.88 -23.01
CA GLN A 162 3.83 -5.10 -23.62
C GLN A 162 4.85 -5.77 -22.69
N LYS A 163 5.72 -5.01 -22.02
CA LYS A 163 6.65 -5.52 -21.02
C LYS A 163 5.93 -6.14 -19.82
N LEU A 164 4.87 -5.50 -19.34
CA LEU A 164 4.04 -6.06 -18.27
C LEU A 164 3.42 -7.40 -18.70
N LEU A 165 2.85 -7.47 -19.91
CA LEU A 165 2.30 -8.71 -20.44
C LEU A 165 3.38 -9.80 -20.61
N TYR A 166 4.54 -9.45 -21.15
CA TYR A 166 5.67 -10.38 -21.27
C TYR A 166 6.05 -10.98 -19.92
N LYS A 167 6.14 -10.13 -18.87
CA LYS A 167 6.47 -10.59 -17.52
C LYS A 167 5.46 -11.62 -16.99
N MET A 168 4.16 -11.41 -17.19
CA MET A 168 3.11 -12.36 -16.77
C MET A 168 3.13 -13.67 -17.57
N ILE A 169 3.53 -13.61 -18.84
CA ILE A 169 3.72 -14.81 -19.67
C ILE A 169 4.94 -15.60 -19.19
N GLU A 170 6.06 -14.91 -18.96
CA GLU A 170 7.32 -15.50 -18.51
C GLU A 170 7.20 -16.13 -17.11
N SER A 171 6.41 -15.52 -16.21
CA SER A 171 6.11 -16.08 -14.88
C SER A 171 5.17 -17.29 -14.94
N GLY A 172 4.50 -17.54 -16.07
CA GLY A 172 3.51 -18.61 -16.22
C GLY A 172 2.11 -18.22 -15.75
N ASP A 173 1.85 -16.95 -15.39
CA ASP A 173 0.56 -16.45 -14.91
C ASP A 173 -0.47 -16.27 -16.03
N TYR A 174 -0.90 -17.41 -16.61
CA TYR A 174 -1.84 -17.45 -17.73
C TYR A 174 -3.09 -16.61 -17.49
N GLU A 175 -3.69 -16.68 -16.29
CA GLU A 175 -4.95 -15.98 -16.02
C GLU A 175 -4.76 -14.46 -16.02
N ILE A 176 -3.62 -13.96 -15.52
CA ILE A 176 -3.29 -12.53 -15.54
C ILE A 176 -2.89 -12.07 -16.94
N ALA A 177 -2.07 -12.85 -17.65
CA ALA A 177 -1.71 -12.57 -19.03
C ALA A 177 -2.95 -12.48 -19.95
N LYS A 178 -3.86 -13.45 -19.82
CA LYS A 178 -5.16 -13.45 -20.52
C LYS A 178 -5.98 -12.22 -20.16
N TYR A 179 -6.03 -11.87 -18.88
CA TYR A 179 -6.77 -10.70 -18.40
C TYR A 179 -6.23 -9.38 -19.01
N LEU A 180 -4.91 -9.22 -19.11
CA LEU A 180 -4.28 -8.06 -19.76
C LEU A 180 -4.62 -7.99 -21.26
N ILE A 181 -4.58 -9.13 -21.97
CA ILE A 181 -4.99 -9.21 -23.38
C ILE A 181 -6.47 -8.84 -23.54
N ASP A 182 -7.34 -9.35 -22.66
CA ASP A 182 -8.78 -9.03 -22.66
C ASP A 182 -9.04 -7.53 -22.34
N LYS A 183 -8.10 -6.84 -21.67
CA LYS A 183 -8.09 -5.37 -21.48
C LYS A 183 -7.50 -4.59 -22.65
N GLY A 184 -7.10 -5.27 -23.72
CA GLY A 184 -6.60 -4.67 -24.95
C GLY A 184 -5.09 -4.42 -24.99
N VAL A 185 -4.31 -5.04 -24.11
CA VAL A 185 -2.85 -5.02 -24.23
C VAL A 185 -2.44 -5.88 -25.44
N SER A 186 -1.71 -5.30 -26.38
CA SER A 186 -1.26 -6.04 -27.56
C SER A 186 -0.12 -7.00 -27.22
N ILE A 187 -0.05 -8.13 -27.92
CA ILE A 187 1.05 -9.07 -27.79
C ILE A 187 2.26 -8.51 -28.55
N GLY A 188 3.28 -8.06 -27.80
CA GLY A 188 4.54 -7.57 -28.35
C GLY A 188 5.38 -8.67 -28.98
N LYS A 189 6.46 -8.28 -29.68
CA LYS A 189 7.36 -9.22 -30.36
C LYS A 189 7.93 -10.28 -29.40
N ASP A 190 8.46 -9.84 -28.26
CA ASP A 190 9.12 -10.74 -27.30
C ASP A 190 8.13 -11.73 -26.68
N SER A 191 6.92 -11.28 -26.33
CA SER A 191 5.84 -12.15 -25.86
C SER A 191 5.45 -13.18 -26.92
N LYS A 192 5.34 -12.76 -28.18
CA LYS A 192 4.99 -13.66 -29.28
C LYS A 192 6.04 -14.75 -29.48
N GLU A 193 7.32 -14.36 -29.53
CA GLU A 193 8.45 -15.30 -29.66
C GLU A 193 8.46 -16.32 -28.50
N TYR A 194 8.30 -15.84 -27.26
CA TYR A 194 8.22 -16.71 -26.10
C TYR A 194 7.04 -17.69 -26.17
N LEU A 195 5.85 -17.21 -26.56
CA LEU A 195 4.65 -18.03 -26.66
C LEU A 195 4.72 -19.08 -27.79
N GLU A 196 5.39 -18.77 -28.90
CA GLU A 196 5.56 -19.70 -30.03
C GLU A 196 6.36 -20.94 -29.62
N ASP A 197 7.41 -20.74 -28.82
CA ASP A 197 8.28 -21.77 -28.26
C ASP A 197 7.78 -22.36 -26.93
N CYS A 198 6.73 -21.79 -26.34
CA CYS A 198 6.20 -22.23 -25.05
C CYS A 198 5.61 -23.66 -25.14
N PRO A 199 6.11 -24.62 -24.35
CA PRO A 199 5.61 -26.00 -24.36
C PRO A 199 4.22 -26.12 -23.68
N VAL A 200 3.79 -25.10 -22.93
CA VAL A 200 2.52 -25.11 -22.20
C VAL A 200 1.40 -24.73 -23.16
N THR A 201 0.60 -25.71 -23.60
CA THR A 201 -0.49 -25.52 -24.57
C THR A 201 -1.47 -24.40 -24.17
N LYS A 202 -1.82 -24.33 -22.87
CA LYS A 202 -2.71 -23.29 -22.36
C LYS A 202 -2.12 -21.90 -22.53
N MET A 203 -0.81 -21.74 -22.34
CA MET A 203 -0.13 -20.46 -22.53
C MET A 203 -0.06 -20.08 -24.01
N LYS A 204 0.28 -21.05 -24.87
CA LYS A 204 0.33 -20.86 -26.33
C LYS A 204 -0.99 -20.39 -26.95
N SER A 205 -2.14 -20.78 -26.38
CA SER A 205 -3.45 -20.33 -26.87
C SER A 205 -3.71 -18.84 -26.70
N LEU A 206 -2.88 -18.10 -25.95
CA LEU A 206 -2.93 -16.64 -25.91
C LEU A 206 -2.67 -15.99 -27.28
N LEU A 207 -1.96 -16.67 -28.19
CA LEU A 207 -1.73 -16.19 -29.56
C LEU A 207 -2.98 -16.21 -30.44
N GLU A 208 -4.05 -16.88 -30.01
CA GLU A 208 -5.29 -17.05 -30.78
C GLU A 208 -6.33 -15.95 -30.48
N LYS A 209 -6.02 -15.06 -29.54
CA LYS A 209 -6.88 -13.96 -29.07
C LYS A 209 -6.46 -12.61 -29.64
#